data_AF-A0A9D4QBN1-F1
#
_entry.id   AF-A0A9D4QBN1-F1
#
_cell.length_a   1.000
_cell.length_b   1.000
_cell.length_c   1.000
_cell.angle_alpha   90.00
_cell.angle_beta   90.00
_cell.angle_gamma   90.00
#
_symmetry.space_group_name_H-M   'P 1'
#
loop_
_entity.id
_entity.type
_entity.pdbx_description
1 polymer ?
#
loop_
_entity_poly.entity_id
_entity_poly.type
_entity_poly.pdbx_seq_one_letter_code
_entity_poly.pdbx_strand_id
1 'polypeptide(L)'
;MQKAITKAPANDVVPYACCSYGDLLDCLDPVLAPCEDDGGKEFTVDLLEQVFGEMLSLVCGNHRRGSEPCKALPKLPSPGPKDRKIEGYLELLLEIGNTLGRRT
;
A
#
# COMPACT_ATOMS: atom_id res chain seq x y z
N MET A 1 -14.49 14.43 -23.60
CA MET A 1 -13.24 13.65 -23.71
C MET A 1 -12.96 12.98 -22.38
N GLN A 2 -13.21 11.67 -22.29
CA GLN A 2 -12.98 10.85 -21.10
C GLN A 2 -11.48 10.73 -20.85
N LYS A 3 -11.03 11.02 -19.63
CA LYS A 3 -9.62 10.83 -19.26
C LYS A 3 -9.41 9.36 -18.96
N ALA A 4 -8.41 8.79 -19.63
CA ALA A 4 -7.93 7.47 -19.29
C ALA A 4 -7.35 7.53 -17.88
N ILE A 5 -7.97 6.78 -16.96
CA ILE A 5 -7.23 6.23 -15.84
C ILE A 5 -6.08 5.46 -16.49
N THR A 6 -4.83 5.81 -16.21
CA THR A 6 -3.70 4.92 -16.50
C THR A 6 -3.75 3.76 -15.53
N LYS A 7 -4.72 2.91 -15.80
CA LYS A 7 -4.95 1.65 -15.12
C LYS A 7 -3.90 0.69 -15.67
N ALA A 8 -3.26 -0.06 -14.78
CA ALA A 8 -2.56 -1.26 -15.21
C ALA A 8 -3.49 -2.08 -16.14
N PRO A 9 -2.95 -2.80 -17.13
CA PRO A 9 -3.71 -3.81 -17.85
C PRO A 9 -4.50 -4.65 -16.83
N ALA A 10 -5.75 -5.03 -17.15
CA ALA A 10 -6.62 -5.69 -16.18
C ALA A 10 -5.97 -6.92 -15.52
N ASN A 11 -5.10 -7.59 -16.28
CA ASN A 11 -4.33 -8.78 -15.92
C ASN A 11 -3.18 -8.48 -14.93
N ASP A 12 -2.70 -7.23 -14.89
CA ASP A 12 -1.51 -6.83 -14.13
C ASP A 12 -1.87 -6.00 -12.89
N VAL A 13 -3.15 -5.71 -12.65
CA VAL A 13 -3.61 -4.91 -11.50
C VAL A 13 -3.11 -5.48 -10.17
N VAL A 14 -3.15 -6.81 -10.02
CA VAL A 14 -2.68 -7.49 -8.80
C VAL A 14 -1.16 -7.37 -8.64
N PRO A 15 -0.32 -7.73 -9.64
CA PRO A 15 1.11 -7.45 -9.62
C PRO A 15 1.48 -6.01 -9.21
N TYR A 16 0.86 -5.01 -9.84
CA TYR A 16 1.13 -3.61 -9.51
C TYR A 16 0.74 -3.26 -8.08
N ALA A 17 -0.45 -3.65 -7.64
CA ALA A 17 -0.90 -3.40 -6.26
C ALA A 17 0.03 -4.04 -5.23
N CYS A 18 0.49 -5.26 -5.49
CA CYS A 18 1.40 -5.99 -4.62
C CYS A 18 2.78 -5.33 -4.51
N CYS A 19 3.33 -4.87 -5.63
CA CYS A 19 4.61 -4.17 -5.64
C CYS A 19 4.50 -2.78 -4.99
N SER A 20 3.43 -2.03 -5.28
CA SER A 20 3.17 -0.73 -4.66
C SER A 20 2.94 -0.82 -3.15
N TYR A 21 2.42 -1.94 -2.64
CA TYR A 21 2.35 -2.18 -1.20
C TYR A 21 3.75 -2.30 -0.57
N GLY A 22 4.68 -2.99 -1.24
CA GLY A 22 6.08 -3.02 -0.82
C GLY A 22 6.69 -1.63 -0.75
N ASP A 23 6.48 -0.82 -1.79
CA ASP A 23 6.95 0.57 -1.85
C ASP A 23 6.33 1.44 -0.74
N LEU A 24 5.06 1.19 -0.38
CA LEU A 24 4.41 1.87 0.74
C LEU A 24 5.12 1.57 2.07
N LEU A 25 5.47 0.32 2.33
CA LEU A 25 6.21 -0.05 3.54
C LEU A 25 7.60 0.59 3.57
N ASP A 26 8.30 0.64 2.43
CA ASP A 26 9.57 1.38 2.30
C ASP A 26 9.41 2.88 2.56
N CYS A 27 8.28 3.46 2.14
CA CYS A 27 7.98 4.88 2.33
C CYS A 27 7.64 5.23 3.78
N LEU A 28 6.99 4.32 4.51
CA LEU A 28 6.57 4.56 5.89
C LEU A 28 7.73 4.60 6.87
N ASP A 29 8.78 3.81 6.64
CA ASP A 29 9.95 3.73 7.52
C ASP A 29 10.57 5.11 7.85
N PRO A 30 10.93 5.95 6.86
CA PRO A 30 11.49 7.28 7.15
C PRO A 30 10.43 8.29 7.63
N VAL A 31 9.16 8.14 7.23
CA VAL A 31 8.08 9.04 7.63
C VAL A 31 7.71 8.86 9.10
N LEU A 32 7.77 7.61 9.59
CA LEU A 32 7.42 7.23 10.96
C LEU A 32 8.63 7.23 11.90
N ALA A 33 9.84 7.50 11.41
CA ALA A 33 11.04 7.63 12.26
C ALA A 33 10.85 8.59 13.45
N PRO A 34 10.17 9.75 13.31
CA PRO A 34 9.90 10.62 14.46
C PRO A 34 8.91 10.04 15.50
N CYS A 35 8.22 8.95 15.17
CA CYS A 35 7.22 8.29 16.02
C CYS A 35 7.72 6.97 16.62
N GLU A 36 9.02 6.71 16.54
CA GLU A 36 9.64 5.46 17.00
C GLU A 36 9.58 5.34 18.53
N ASP A 37 9.86 6.43 19.26
CA ASP A 37 9.93 6.44 20.73
C ASP A 37 8.57 6.22 21.41
N ASP A 38 7.46 6.56 20.73
CA ASP A 38 6.10 6.43 21.26
C ASP A 38 5.38 5.16 20.78
N GLY A 39 6.09 4.26 20.06
CA GLY A 39 5.53 3.02 19.52
C GLY A 39 4.57 3.21 18.33
N GLY A 40 4.40 4.46 17.84
CA GLY A 40 3.50 4.76 16.72
C GLY A 40 3.95 4.13 15.40
N LYS A 41 5.27 3.97 15.23
CA LYS A 41 5.84 3.23 14.10
C LYS A 41 5.40 1.76 14.10
N GLU A 42 5.61 1.07 15.23
CA GLU A 42 5.29 -0.35 15.39
C GLU A 42 3.78 -0.58 15.23
N PHE A 43 2.95 0.24 15.89
CA PHE A 43 1.49 0.18 15.73
C PHE A 43 1.04 0.31 14.27
N THR A 44 1.63 1.23 13.51
CA THR A 44 1.25 1.45 12.10
C THR A 44 1.66 0.28 11.22
N VAL A 45 2.85 -0.28 11.45
CA VAL A 45 3.33 -1.46 10.71
C VAL A 45 2.46 -2.68 11.03
N ASP A 46 2.21 -2.94 12.31
CA ASP A 46 1.37 -4.06 12.76
C ASP A 46 -0.06 -3.95 12.21
N LEU A 47 -0.62 -2.74 12.19
CA LEU A 47 -1.92 -2.50 11.60
C LEU A 47 -1.95 -2.86 10.11
N LEU A 48 -0.94 -2.45 9.35
CA LEU A 48 -0.87 -2.75 7.92
C LEU A 48 -0.68 -4.26 7.68
N GLU A 49 0.16 -4.92 8.46
CA GLU A 49 0.32 -6.37 8.42
C GLU A 49 -0.97 -7.11 8.81
N GLN A 50 -1.71 -6.64 9.81
CA GLN A 50 -2.98 -7.25 10.21
C GLN A 50 -4.07 -7.07 9.15
N VAL A 51 -4.16 -5.89 8.52
CA VAL A 51 -5.20 -5.61 7.52
C VAL A 51 -4.88 -6.27 6.18
N PHE A 52 -3.61 -6.28 5.77
CA PHE A 52 -3.22 -6.66 4.42
C PHE A 52 -2.28 -7.86 4.34
N GLY A 53 -1.54 -8.20 5.40
CA GLY A 53 -0.46 -9.18 5.38
C GLY A 53 -0.90 -10.57 4.92
N GLU A 54 -1.94 -11.14 5.51
CA GLU A 54 -2.44 -12.47 5.12
C GLU A 54 -2.97 -12.47 3.69
N MET A 55 -3.79 -11.48 3.33
CA MET A 55 -4.37 -11.36 1.99
C MET A 55 -3.28 -11.23 0.93
N LEU A 56 -2.32 -10.33 1.14
CA LEU A 56 -1.23 -10.08 0.20
C LEU A 56 -0.27 -11.27 0.11
N SER A 57 -0.01 -11.97 1.21
CA SER A 57 0.81 -13.19 1.18
C SER A 57 0.24 -14.26 0.24
N LEU A 58 -1.10 -14.34 0.13
CA LEU A 58 -1.83 -15.26 -0.73
C LEU A 58 -1.87 -14.80 -2.19
N VAL A 59 -2.23 -13.53 -2.46
CA VAL A 59 -2.51 -13.05 -3.83
C VAL A 59 -1.26 -12.56 -4.56
N CYS A 60 -0.23 -12.11 -3.85
CA CYS A 60 0.92 -11.47 -4.48
C CYS A 60 1.93 -12.46 -5.09
N GLY A 61 1.93 -13.72 -4.63
CA GLY A 61 2.84 -14.74 -5.14
C GLY A 61 4.30 -14.25 -5.11
N ASN A 62 4.90 -14.12 -6.30
CA ASN A 62 6.29 -13.67 -6.48
C ASN A 62 6.48 -12.14 -6.49
N HIS A 63 5.40 -11.35 -6.54
CA HIS A 63 5.43 -9.88 -6.56
C HIS A 63 5.47 -9.35 -5.12
N ARG A 64 6.62 -9.52 -4.46
CA ARG A 64 6.84 -9.08 -3.06
C ARG A 64 7.82 -7.91 -3.00
N ARG A 65 7.85 -7.21 -1.86
CA ARG A 65 8.80 -6.11 -1.59
C ARG A 65 10.22 -6.54 -1.97
N GLY A 66 10.88 -5.73 -2.80
CA GLY A 66 12.26 -5.96 -3.26
C GLY A 66 12.48 -7.06 -4.30
N SER A 67 11.44 -7.78 -4.71
CA SER A 67 11.55 -8.90 -5.66
C SER A 67 11.88 -8.46 -7.09
N GLU A 68 12.60 -9.28 -7.84
CA GLU A 68 12.92 -9.02 -9.26
C GLU A 68 11.66 -8.81 -10.14
N PRO A 69 10.55 -9.57 -9.96
CA PRO A 69 9.30 -9.29 -10.68
C PRO A 69 8.78 -7.87 -10.47
N CYS A 70 8.89 -7.32 -9.25
CA CYS A 70 8.49 -5.94 -9.01
C CYS A 70 9.40 -4.92 -9.71
N LYS A 71 10.70 -5.19 -9.79
CA LYS A 71 11.65 -4.32 -10.51
C LYS A 71 11.46 -4.36 -12.03
N ALA A 72 10.98 -5.50 -12.54
CA ALA A 72 10.71 -5.72 -13.96
C ALA A 72 9.38 -5.12 -14.44
N LEU A 73 8.48 -4.74 -13.53
CA LEU A 73 7.23 -4.09 -13.90
C LEU A 73 7.50 -2.72 -14.54
N PRO A 74 6.89 -2.42 -15.70
CA PRO A 74 6.95 -1.09 -16.28
C PRO A 74 6.45 -0.04 -15.29
N LYS A 75 7.03 1.16 -15.30
CA LYS A 75 6.48 2.24 -14.46
C LYS A 75 5.15 2.71 -15.04
N LEU A 76 4.13 2.80 -14.19
CA LEU A 76 2.89 3.48 -14.54
C LEU A 76 3.17 4.98 -14.67
N PRO A 77 2.55 5.67 -15.63
CA PRO A 77 2.69 7.12 -15.75
C PRO A 77 2.03 7.80 -14.55
N SER A 78 2.64 8.91 -14.13
CA SER A 78 2.16 9.68 -12.98
C SER A 78 0.70 10.15 -13.18
N PRO A 79 -0.12 10.14 -12.12
CA PRO A 79 -1.47 10.68 -12.19
C PRO A 79 -1.43 12.15 -12.63
N GLY A 80 -2.26 12.49 -13.61
CA GLY A 80 -2.45 13.86 -14.06
C GLY A 80 -3.25 14.69 -13.05
N PRO A 81 -3.26 16.02 -13.21
CA PRO A 81 -3.93 16.96 -12.29
C PRO A 81 -5.45 16.79 -12.21
N LYS A 82 -6.03 15.93 -13.06
CA LYS A 82 -7.47 15.70 -13.09
C LYS A 82 -7.85 14.23 -12.83
N ASP A 83 -6.90 13.44 -12.35
CA ASP A 83 -7.11 12.07 -11.89
C ASP A 83 -7.56 12.08 -10.43
N ARG A 84 -8.32 11.05 -10.04
CA ARG A 84 -8.90 10.94 -8.70
C ARG A 84 -7.79 10.67 -7.68
N LYS A 85 -7.57 11.63 -6.77
CA LYS A 85 -6.77 11.41 -5.57
C LYS A 85 -7.64 10.77 -4.51
N ILE A 86 -7.11 9.76 -3.82
CA ILE A 86 -7.74 9.23 -2.62
C ILE A 86 -7.17 10.04 -1.46
N GLU A 87 -7.94 11.02 -1.00
CA GLU A 87 -7.63 11.80 0.19
C GLU A 87 -8.12 11.04 1.42
N GLY A 88 -7.44 11.20 2.56
CA GLY A 88 -7.84 10.56 3.83
C GLY A 88 -7.67 9.04 3.88
N TYR A 89 -6.84 8.44 2.99
CA TYR A 89 -6.59 7.00 3.01
C TYR A 89 -6.05 6.52 4.36
N LEU A 90 -5.15 7.30 4.97
CA LEU A 90 -4.60 7.02 6.31
C LEU A 90 -5.66 7.09 7.40
N GLU A 91 -6.56 8.08 7.35
CA GLU A 91 -7.65 8.22 8.32
C GLU A 91 -8.61 7.03 8.24
N LEU A 92 -8.93 6.59 7.03
CA LEU A 92 -9.73 5.38 6.79
C LEU A 92 -9.03 4.13 7.35
N LEU A 93 -7.72 3.98 7.13
CA LEU A 93 -6.96 2.85 7.68
C LEU A 93 -6.93 2.87 9.21
N LEU A 94 -6.75 4.05 9.82
CA LEU A 94 -6.79 4.20 11.28
C LEU A 94 -8.18 3.90 11.85
N GLU A 95 -9.25 4.31 11.17
CA GLU A 95 -10.63 3.97 11.57
C GLU A 95 -10.89 2.46 11.51
N ILE A 96 -10.47 1.80 10.43
CA ILE A 96 -10.54 0.34 10.28
C ILE A 96 -9.70 -0.33 11.37
N GLY A 97 -8.48 0.15 11.61
CA GLY A 97 -7.57 -0.38 12.63
C GLY A 97 -8.12 -0.29 14.03
N ASN A 98 -8.68 0.86 14.41
CA ASN A 98 -9.35 1.04 15.72
C ASN A 98 -10.60 0.17 15.87
N THR A 99 -11.23 -0.21 14.76
CA THR A 99 -12.39 -1.11 14.75
C THR A 99 -11.97 -2.57 14.88
N LEU A 100 -10.87 -2.97 14.23
CA LEU A 100 -10.32 -4.33 14.28
C LEU A 100 -9.55 -4.62 15.58
N GLY A 101 -8.83 -3.63 16.11
CA GLY A 101 -8.12 -3.71 17.40
C GLY A 101 -9.06 -3.77 18.62
N ARG A 102 -10.37 -3.61 18.44
CA ARG A 102 -11.38 -3.69 19.51
C ARG A 102 -11.86 -5.10 19.84
N ARG A 103 -11.14 -6.15 19.39
CA ARG A 103 -11.38 -7.55 19.81
C ARG A 103 -10.21 -8.12 20.61
N THR A 104 -10.02 -7.62 21.82
CA THR A 104 -9.49 -8.36 22.98
C THR A 104 -10.01 -7.70 24.25
#